data_AF-E2ASI7-F1
#
_entry.id   AF-E2ASI7-F1
#
_cell.length_a   1.000
_cell.length_b   1.000
_cell.length_c   1.000
_cell.angle_alpha   90.00
_cell.angle_beta   90.00
_cell.angle_gamma   90.00
#
_symmetry.space_group_name_H-M   'P 1'
#
loop_
_entity.id
_entity.type
_entity.pdbx_description
1 polymer ?
#
loop_
_entity_poly.entity_id
_entity_poly.type
_entity_poly.pdbx_seq_one_letter_code
_entity_poly.pdbx_strand_id
1 'polypeptide(L)' 'VQNFISTNEGTSVIGNKYHSLTDFYSEPCESSKLGIYVVDRIRDLQKWDIKQIAYKCLKLKFKNQSIVFPLLH' A
#
# COMPACT_ATOMS: atom_id res chain seq x y z
N VAL A 1 -5.84 5.38 17.24
CA VAL A 1 -6.26 4.30 16.31
C VAL A 1 -5.36 3.11 16.56
N GLN A 2 -5.90 1.99 17.07
CA GLN A 2 -5.17 0.72 17.25
C GLN A 2 -5.61 -0.24 16.15
N ASN A 3 -4.74 -0.48 15.17
CA ASN A 3 -5.00 -1.30 13.98
C ASN A 3 -4.31 -2.67 14.04
N PHE A 4 -3.80 -3.07 15.20
CA PHE A 4 -3.11 -4.35 15.38
C PHE A 4 -3.95 -5.25 16.26
N ILE A 5 -4.10 -6.50 15.85
CA ILE A 5 -4.68 -7.58 16.66
C ILE A 5 -3.58 -8.59 16.93
N SER A 6 -3.34 -8.89 18.21
CA SER A 6 -2.44 -9.96 18.62
C SER A 6 -3.25 -11.06 19.30
N THR A 7 -3.09 -12.29 18.81
CA THR A 7 -3.71 -13.50 19.35
C THR A 7 -2.62 -14.56 19.56
N ASN A 8 -2.98 -15.71 20.15
CA ASN A 8 -2.06 -16.85 20.28
C ASN A 8 -1.58 -17.39 18.92
N GLU A 9 -2.31 -17.11 17.83
CA GLU A 9 -2.02 -17.55 16.47
C GLU A 9 -1.07 -16.60 15.73
N GLY A 10 -0.85 -15.39 16.24
CA GLY A 10 0.01 -14.39 15.64
C GLY A 10 -0.54 -12.97 15.71
N THR A 11 0.15 -12.06 15.02
CA THR A 11 -0.21 -10.64 14.94
C THR A 11 -0.71 -10.29 13.54
N SER A 12 -1.85 -9.62 13.46
CA SER A 12 -2.45 -9.13 12.22
C SER A 12 -2.63 -7.63 12.24
N VAL A 13 -2.62 -7.02 11.07
CA VAL A 13 -2.92 -5.61 10.85
C VAL A 13 -4.29 -5.50 10.18
N ILE A 14 -5.14 -4.64 10.73
CA ILE A 14 -6.39 -4.20 10.10
C ILE A 14 -6.13 -2.88 9.39
N GLY A 15 -6.47 -2.80 8.12
CA GLY A 15 -6.36 -1.57 7.36
C GLY A 15 -7.27 -1.60 6.15
N ASN A 16 -7.42 -0.45 5.52
CA ASN A 16 -8.21 -0.39 4.30
C ASN A 16 -7.33 -0.61 3.07
N LYS A 17 -7.82 -1.42 2.12
CA LYS A 17 -7.16 -1.66 0.84
C LYS A 17 -7.51 -0.56 -0.18
N TYR A 18 -6.54 -0.19 -1.01
CA TYR A 18 -6.81 0.60 -2.22
C TYR A 18 -7.62 -0.21 -3.22
N HIS A 19 -8.51 0.44 -3.96
CA HIS A 19 -9.37 -0.24 -4.92
C HIS A 19 -8.63 -0.52 -6.23
N SER A 20 -7.81 0.42 -6.69
CA SER A 20 -6.95 0.25 -7.86
C SER A 20 -5.49 0.65 -7.60
N LEU A 21 -4.62 -0.03 -8.33
CA LEU A 21 -3.18 0.23 -8.43
C LEU A 21 -2.85 0.27 -9.93
N THR A 22 -2.36 1.41 -10.42
CA THR A 22 -1.94 1.55 -11.82
C THR A 22 -0.55 2.17 -11.88
N ASP A 23 0.15 1.95 -12.99
CA ASP A 23 1.44 2.58 -13.23
C ASP A 23 1.32 4.11 -13.22
N PHE A 24 2.25 4.77 -12.53
CA PHE A 24 2.42 6.23 -12.55
C PHE A 24 3.13 6.70 -13.81
N TYR A 25 4.06 5.90 -14.33
CA TYR A 25 4.74 6.10 -15.60
C TYR A 25 5.11 4.74 -16.21
N SER A 26 5.33 4.71 -17.52
CA SER A 26 5.73 3.52 -18.28
C SER A 26 7.16 3.59 -18.83
N GLU A 27 7.80 4.76 -18.80
CA GLU A 27 9.15 4.99 -19.33
C GLU A 27 10.14 5.37 -18.20
N PRO A 28 11.34 4.76 -18.13
CA PRO A 28 11.91 3.74 -19.04
C PRO A 28 11.35 2.32 -18.81
N CYS A 29 10.48 2.15 -17.81
CA CYS A 29 9.76 0.92 -17.55
C CYS A 29 8.50 1.21 -16.74
N GLU A 30 7.59 0.24 -16.68
CA GLU A 30 6.42 0.28 -15.81
C GLU A 30 6.81 0.52 -14.35
N SER A 31 6.35 1.64 -13.80
CA SER A 31 6.66 2.10 -12.44
C SER A 31 6.29 1.08 -11.34
N SER A 32 5.33 0.20 -11.61
CA SER A 32 4.94 -0.93 -10.76
C SER A 32 6.06 -1.93 -10.55
N LYS A 33 7.00 -2.07 -11.49
CA LYS A 33 8.23 -2.86 -11.31
C LYS A 33 9.12 -2.32 -10.20
N LEU A 34 8.99 -1.03 -9.88
CA LEU A 34 9.67 -0.36 -8.78
C LEU A 34 8.78 -0.18 -7.55
N GLY A 35 7.57 -0.76 -7.55
CA GLY A 35 6.58 -0.62 -6.48
C GLY A 35 5.90 0.76 -6.43
N ILE A 36 6.00 1.56 -7.49
CA ILE A 36 5.40 2.90 -7.57
C ILE A 36 4.04 2.78 -8.23
N TYR A 37 3.00 3.29 -7.58
CA TYR A 37 1.62 3.18 -8.08
C TYR A 37 0.86 4.49 -7.91
N VAL A 38 -0.01 4.79 -8.88
CA VAL A 38 -1.15 5.67 -8.66
C VAL A 38 -2.24 4.87 -7.96
N VAL A 39 -2.76 5.43 -6.88
CA VAL A 39 -3.82 4.82 -6.06
C VAL A 39 -5.06 5.68 -6.06
N ASP A 40 -6.21 5.01 -5.97
CA ASP A 40 -7.51 5.66 -5.90
C ASP A 40 -8.05 5.73 -4.46
N ARG A 41 -9.38 5.82 -4.35
CA ARG A 41 -10.06 5.88 -3.05
C ARG A 41 -9.93 4.55 -2.30
N ILE A 42 -9.76 4.70 -1.00
CA ILE A 42 -9.76 3.61 -0.04
C ILE A 42 -11.18 3.04 0.05
N ARG A 43 -11.35 1.71 0.01
CA ARG A 43 -12.68 1.07 0.12
C ARG A 43 -12.79 0.13 1.31
N ASP A 44 -12.22 -1.06 1.18
CA ASP A 44 -12.59 -2.17 2.04
C ASP A 44 -11.60 -2.35 3.18
N LEU A 45 -12.15 -2.43 4.40
CA LEU A 45 -11.41 -2.82 5.58
C LEU A 45 -11.07 -4.31 5.46
N GLN A 46 -9.78 -4.63 5.52
CA GLN A 46 -9.25 -5.98 5.42
C GLN A 46 -8.24 -6.24 6.54
N LYS A 47 -7.93 -7.51 6.73
CA LYS A 47 -6.96 -8.00 7.73
C LYS A 47 -5.85 -8.77 7.01
N TRP A 48 -4.60 -8.48 7.36
CA TRP A 48 -3.43 -9.21 6.88
C TRP A 48 -2.58 -9.69 8.05
N ASP A 49 -1.98 -10.88 7.92
CA ASP A 49 -0.91 -11.30 8.83
C ASP A 49 0.27 -10.33 8.69
N ILE A 50 0.86 -9.90 9.80
CA ILE A 50 2.00 -8.97 9.78
C ILE A 50 3.18 -9.50 8.95
N LYS A 51 3.35 -10.82 8.86
CA LYS A 51 4.38 -11.48 8.05
C LYS A 51 4.18 -11.30 6.53
N GLN A 52 2.99 -10.92 6.09
CA GLN A 52 2.70 -10.62 4.68
C GLN A 52 3.02 -9.17 4.29
N ILE A 53 3.33 -8.32 5.27
CA ILE A 53 3.62 -6.90 5.03
C ILE A 53 5.10 -6.76 4.69
N ALA A 54 5.39 -6.50 3.42
CA ALA A 54 6.76 -6.41 2.93
C ALA A 54 7.41 -5.03 3.20
N TYR A 55 6.66 -3.94 3.02
CA TYR A 55 7.24 -2.58 3.02
C TYR A 55 6.34 -1.59 3.74
N LYS A 56 6.97 -0.58 4.33
CA LYS A 56 6.29 0.67 4.69
C LYS A 56 6.28 1.58 3.47
N CYS A 57 5.12 2.11 3.10
CA CYS A 57 4.99 2.98 1.94
C CYS A 57 4.73 4.44 2.33
N LEU A 58 5.15 5.35 1.47
CA LEU A 58 4.81 6.77 1.50
C LEU A 58 3.66 7.05 0.53
N LYS A 59 2.70 7.87 0.94
CA LYS A 59 1.67 8.41 0.05
C LYS A 59 1.90 9.90 -0.16
N LEU A 60 1.97 10.34 -1.41
CA LEU A 60 2.15 11.73 -1.80
C LEU A 60 1.05 12.16 -2.75
N LYS A 61 0.74 13.45 -2.73
CA LYS A 61 -0.08 14.07 -3.78
C LYS A 61 0.84 14.72 -4.80
N PHE A 62 0.67 14.35 -6.07
CA PHE A 62 1.35 14.99 -7.18
C PHE A 62 0.32 15.36 -8.23
N LYS A 63 0.18 16.66 -8.51
CA LYS A 63 -0.96 17.21 -9.25
C LYS A 63 -2.27 16.72 -8.62
N ASN A 64 -3.18 16.16 -9.41
CA ASN A 64 -4.47 15.62 -8.95
C ASN A 64 -4.44 14.11 -8.65
N GLN A 65 -3.26 13.50 -8.54
CA GLN A 65 -3.10 12.06 -8.32
C GLN A 65 -2.52 11.77 -6.93
N SER A 66 -2.93 10.65 -6.34
CA SER A 66 -2.29 10.10 -5.15
C SER A 66 -1.32 9.01 -5.59
N ILE A 67 -0.05 9.15 -5.23
CA ILE A 67 1.01 8.22 -5.59
C ILE A 67 1.50 7.55 -4.31
N VAL A 68 1.69 6.24 -4.36
CA VAL A 68 2.26 5.45 -3.27
C VAL A 68 3.52 4.74 -3.77
N PHE A 69 4.56 4.75 -2.95
CA PHE A 69 5.77 3.98 -3.21
C PHE A 69 6.46 3.55 -1.91
N PRO A 70 7.30 2.50 -1.93
CA PRO A 70 8.01 2.01 -0.75
C PRO A 70 8.97 3.07 -0.20
N LEU A 71 8.98 3.25 1.12
CA LEU A 71 9.87 4.15 1.83
C LEU A 71 11.23 3.43 2.05
N LEU A 72 11.87 3.03 0.94
CA LEU A 72 13.11 2.23 0.86
C LEU A 72 13.06 0.83 1.52
N HIS A 73 13.97 -0.05 1.07
CA HIS A 73 14.13 -1.45 1.50
C HIS A 73 15.14 -1.57 2.64
#